data_AF-A0A951RCJ8-F1
#
_entry.id   AF-A0A951RCJ8-F1
#
_cell.length_a   1.000
_cell.length_b   1.000
_cell.length_c   1.000
_cell.angle_alpha   90.00
_cell.angle_beta   90.00
_cell.angle_gamma   90.00
#
_symmetry.space_group_name_H-M   'P 1'
#
loop_
_entity.id
_entity.type
_entity.pdbx_description
1 polymer ?
#
loop_
_entity_poly.entity_id
_entity_poly.type
_entity_poly.pdbx_seq_one_letter_code
_entity_poly.pdbx_strand_id
1 'polypeptide(L)'
;MKNDDINKELRDLAPGLEKLKGENPFHVPADYFESLPESISSRIHSTSSSAKRDFGFFTLPRLAIITTSVLLFAFLGYFFYLNMPSETYLTEAEQELFDNHLAWYSNYQTDAYYDIIMDNDNDTEMSELVFDEDEVLDYLLSYTGYYLDFPPDAAEDLW
;
A
#
# COMPACT_ATOMS: atom_id res chain seq x y z
N MET A 1 4.40 16.51 43.50
CA MET A 1 4.06 15.09 43.74
C MET A 1 3.95 14.25 42.47
N LYS A 2 3.93 14.79 41.23
CA LYS A 2 3.81 13.97 40.00
C LYS A 2 5.13 13.44 39.41
N ASN A 3 6.27 14.09 39.67
CA ASN A 3 7.56 13.69 39.08
C ASN A 3 8.20 12.48 39.76
N ASP A 4 7.92 12.27 41.05
CA ASP A 4 8.52 11.19 41.83
C ASP A 4 7.96 9.82 41.41
N ASP A 5 6.68 9.78 41.03
CA ASP A 5 6.01 8.58 40.52
C ASP A 5 6.54 8.20 39.13
N ILE A 6 6.72 9.19 38.23
CA ILE A 6 7.24 8.96 36.87
C ILE A 6 8.67 8.40 36.93
N ASN A 7 9.55 8.95 37.78
CA ASN A 7 10.92 8.45 37.89
C ASN A 7 10.97 7.01 38.45
N LYS A 8 10.03 6.66 39.33
CA LYS A 8 9.92 5.31 39.87
C LYS A 8 9.48 4.31 38.78
N GLU A 9 8.47 4.65 37.99
CA GLU A 9 8.02 3.83 36.86
C GLU A 9 9.11 3.69 35.78
N LEU A 10 9.81 4.78 35.47
CA LEU A 10 10.93 4.76 34.52
C LEU A 10 12.11 3.91 35.01
N ARG A 11 12.39 3.89 36.31
CA ARG A 11 13.45 3.04 36.87
C ARG A 11 13.14 1.55 36.74
N ASP A 12 11.87 1.18 36.87
CA ASP A 12 11.42 -0.20 36.80
C ASP A 12 11.31 -0.69 35.34
N LEU A 13 10.87 0.18 34.41
CA LEU A 13 10.65 -0.18 33.00
C LEU A 13 11.85 0.12 32.07
N ALA A 14 12.58 1.21 32.30
CA ALA A 14 13.63 1.70 31.42
C ALA A 14 14.74 2.44 32.20
N PRO A 15 15.56 1.74 33.01
CA PRO A 15 16.57 2.36 33.90
C PRO A 15 17.66 3.15 33.17
N GLY A 16 17.80 2.96 31.86
CA GLY A 16 18.68 3.78 31.01
C GLY A 16 18.12 5.18 30.76
N LEU A 17 16.79 5.32 30.68
CA LEU A 17 16.10 6.58 30.38
C LEU A 17 16.00 7.48 31.63
N GLU A 18 15.90 6.89 32.82
CA GLU A 18 15.99 7.63 34.11
C GLU A 18 17.29 8.44 34.23
N LYS A 19 18.38 7.92 33.67
CA LYS A 19 19.71 8.58 33.70
C LYS A 19 19.86 9.69 32.67
N LEU A 20 19.00 9.72 31.65
CA LEU A 20 19.04 10.76 30.62
C LEU A 20 18.33 12.00 31.15
N LYS A 21 18.97 13.16 30.99
CA LYS A 21 18.31 14.44 31.26
C LYS A 21 17.18 14.60 30.25
N GLY A 22 16.02 15.08 30.71
CA GLY A 22 14.89 15.46 29.84
C GLY A 22 15.15 16.71 28.99
N GLU A 23 16.40 16.90 28.57
CA GLU A 23 16.85 17.98 27.71
C GLU A 23 17.07 17.40 26.32
N ASN A 24 16.58 18.08 25.28
CA ASN A 24 16.80 17.64 23.90
C ASN A 24 18.25 17.94 23.50
N PRO A 25 19.11 16.93 23.26
CA PRO A 25 20.51 17.16 22.86
C PRO A 25 20.65 17.53 21.38
N PHE A 26 19.57 17.44 20.60
CA PHE A 26 19.60 17.68 19.17
C PHE A 26 19.24 19.13 18.87
N HIS A 27 20.16 19.83 18.20
CA HIS A 27 19.93 21.15 17.66
C HIS A 27 20.24 21.15 16.17
N VAL A 28 19.32 21.72 15.38
CA VAL A 28 19.57 21.97 13.97
C VAL A 28 20.39 23.26 13.82
N PRO A 29 21.33 23.33 12.87
CA PRO A 29 21.99 24.58 12.50
C PRO A 29 20.97 25.64 12.06
N ALA A 30 21.34 26.91 12.21
CA ALA A 30 20.58 28.01 11.63
C ALA A 30 20.44 27.80 10.10
N ASP A 31 19.27 28.13 9.56
CA ASP A 31 18.95 28.06 8.12
C ASP A 31 19.06 26.65 7.51
N TYR A 32 19.06 25.59 8.32
CA TYR A 32 19.07 24.19 7.84
C TYR A 32 17.92 23.92 6.87
N PHE A 33 16.70 24.30 7.25
CA PHE A 33 15.52 24.06 6.42
C PHE A 33 15.42 25.01 5.23
N GLU A 34 16.02 26.20 5.31
CA GLU A 34 16.04 27.18 4.20
C GLU A 34 16.99 26.75 3.07
N SER A 35 18.14 26.17 3.42
CA SER A 35 19.17 25.72 2.47
C SER A 35 18.99 24.27 1.98
N LEU A 36 18.12 23.50 2.64
CA LEU A 36 17.88 22.09 2.32
C LEU A 36 17.27 21.88 0.92
N PRO A 37 16.23 22.61 0.48
CA PRO A 37 15.65 22.44 -0.85
C PRO A 37 16.65 22.67 -1.98
N GLU A 38 17.50 23.70 -1.85
CA GLU A 38 18.56 24.01 -2.82
C GLU A 38 19.64 22.92 -2.85
N SER A 39 20.03 22.41 -1.68
CA SER A 39 20.99 21.32 -1.54
C SER A 39 20.49 20.01 -2.14
N ILE A 40 19.20 19.72 -2.05
CA ILE A 40 18.58 18.53 -2.67
C ILE A 40 18.51 18.70 -4.19
N SER A 41 18.00 19.85 -4.65
CA SER A 41 17.86 20.16 -6.08
C SER A 41 19.21 20.11 -6.81
N SER A 42 20.25 20.71 -6.24
CA SER A 42 21.60 20.69 -6.83
C SER A 42 22.17 19.28 -6.99
N ARG A 43 21.92 18.38 -6.01
CA ARG A 43 22.34 16.98 -6.09
C ARG A 43 21.61 16.22 -7.19
N ILE A 44 20.29 16.39 -7.30
CA ILE A 44 19.48 15.76 -8.36
C ILE A 44 20.01 16.17 -9.74
N HIS A 45 20.22 17.47 -9.99
CA HIS A 45 20.73 17.96 -11.26
C HIS A 45 22.17 17.53 -11.57
N SER A 46 23.03 17.38 -10.55
CA SER A 46 24.40 16.90 -10.74
C SER A 46 24.48 15.45 -11.23
N THR A 47 23.50 14.61 -10.84
CA THR A 47 23.42 13.20 -11.26
C THR A 47 22.76 13.01 -12.63
N SER A 48 22.04 14.01 -13.12
CA SER A 48 21.36 13.98 -14.42
C SER A 48 22.20 14.55 -15.57
N SER A 49 23.50 14.77 -15.37
CA SER A 49 24.45 15.08 -16.45
C SER A 49 24.61 13.84 -17.35
N SER A 50 23.57 13.61 -18.14
CA SER A 50 23.50 12.61 -19.18
C SER A 50 24.58 12.95 -20.19
N ALA A 51 25.71 12.22 -20.11
CA ALA A 51 26.70 12.19 -21.17
C ALA A 51 25.94 12.00 -22.48
N LYS A 52 25.97 13.03 -23.34
CA LYS A 52 25.34 12.98 -24.67
C LYS A 52 25.95 11.82 -25.42
N ARG A 53 25.29 10.66 -25.34
CA ARG A 53 25.59 9.52 -26.19
C ARG A 53 24.99 9.88 -27.54
N ASP A 54 25.84 10.39 -28.42
CA ASP A 54 25.53 10.51 -29.83
C ASP A 54 25.26 9.09 -30.36
N PHE A 55 24.01 8.67 -30.29
CA PHE A 55 23.52 7.50 -31.00
C PHE A 55 23.43 7.88 -32.47
N GLY A 56 24.57 7.82 -33.14
CA GLY A 56 24.63 7.87 -34.60
C GLY A 56 23.72 6.76 -35.13
N PHE A 57 22.59 7.15 -35.70
CA PHE A 57 21.62 6.26 -36.33
C PHE A 57 22.32 5.47 -37.44
N PHE A 58 22.69 4.23 -37.11
CA PHE A 58 23.42 3.30 -37.95
C PHE A 58 22.52 2.83 -39.10
N THR A 59 22.49 3.59 -40.20
CA THR A 59 21.74 3.29 -41.41
C THR A 59 22.45 2.20 -42.23
N LEU A 60 22.32 0.94 -41.79
CA LEU A 60 22.66 -0.23 -42.63
C LEU A 60 21.37 -0.95 -43.09
N PRO A 61 20.94 -0.79 -44.35
CA PRO A 61 19.64 -1.31 -44.84
C PRO A 61 19.54 -2.85 -44.88
N ARG A 62 20.61 -3.57 -44.53
CA ARG A 62 20.63 -5.05 -44.45
C ARG A 62 20.20 -5.62 -43.10
N LEU A 63 20.29 -4.85 -42.02
CA LEU A 63 19.89 -5.28 -40.66
C LEU A 63 18.50 -4.79 -40.25
N ALA A 64 17.93 -3.87 -41.04
CA ALA A 64 16.59 -3.32 -40.80
C ALA A 64 15.50 -4.40 -40.81
N ILE A 65 15.60 -5.41 -41.69
CA ILE A 65 14.56 -6.45 -41.80
C ILE A 65 14.57 -7.41 -40.59
N ILE A 66 15.75 -7.76 -40.07
CA ILE A 66 15.86 -8.69 -38.94
C ILE A 66 15.41 -8.00 -37.64
N THR A 67 15.84 -6.76 -37.42
CA THR A 67 15.48 -6.00 -36.22
C THR A 67 13.99 -5.67 -36.17
N THR A 68 13.38 -5.30 -37.29
CA THR A 68 11.92 -5.09 -37.35
C THR A 68 11.15 -6.37 -37.14
N SER A 69 11.62 -7.51 -37.66
CA SER A 69 10.98 -8.80 -37.40
C SER A 69 11.03 -9.19 -35.92
N VAL A 70 12.19 -9.05 -35.26
CA VAL A 70 12.33 -9.33 -33.82
C VAL A 70 11.45 -8.38 -32.97
N LEU A 71 11.43 -7.08 -33.31
CA LEU A 71 10.56 -6.12 -32.63
C LEU A 71 9.07 -6.41 -32.87
N LEU A 72 8.70 -6.82 -34.07
CA LEU A 72 7.32 -7.15 -34.41
C LEU A 72 6.87 -8.42 -33.68
N PHE A 73 7.70 -9.46 -33.62
CA PHE A 73 7.40 -10.65 -32.81
C PHE A 73 7.33 -10.35 -31.31
N ALA A 74 8.24 -9.53 -30.77
CA ALA A 74 8.19 -9.10 -29.38
C ALA A 74 6.93 -8.27 -29.09
N PHE A 75 6.56 -7.36 -30.01
CA PHE A 75 5.36 -6.53 -29.89
C PHE A 75 4.08 -7.35 -30.01
N LEU A 76 4.00 -8.30 -30.94
CA LEU A 76 2.86 -9.22 -31.05
C LEU A 76 2.76 -10.14 -29.84
N GLY A 77 3.88 -10.66 -29.33
CA GLY A 77 3.90 -11.46 -28.11
C GLY A 77 3.45 -10.65 -26.89
N TYR A 78 3.92 -9.41 -26.76
CA TYR A 78 3.49 -8.49 -25.71
C TYR A 78 2.02 -8.12 -25.84
N PHE A 79 1.55 -7.79 -27.05
CA PHE A 79 0.15 -7.50 -27.32
C PHE A 79 -0.73 -8.71 -26.98
N PHE A 80 -0.33 -9.91 -27.39
CA PHE A 80 -1.06 -11.13 -27.07
C PHE A 80 -1.04 -11.42 -25.56
N TYR A 81 0.08 -11.17 -24.87
CA TYR A 81 0.18 -11.29 -23.41
C TYR A 81 -0.77 -10.33 -22.68
N LEU A 82 -0.89 -9.08 -23.15
CA LEU A 82 -1.85 -8.12 -22.59
C LEU A 82 -3.32 -8.46 -22.90
N ASN A 83 -3.59 -9.16 -24.01
CA ASN A 83 -4.94 -9.58 -24.40
C ASN A 83 -5.24 -11.03 -24.01
N MET A 84 -4.31 -11.72 -23.34
CA MET A 84 -4.54 -13.05 -22.82
C MET A 84 -5.38 -12.88 -21.56
N PRO A 85 -6.62 -13.43 -21.51
CA PRO A 85 -7.35 -13.43 -20.26
C PRO A 85 -6.49 -14.18 -19.25
N SER A 86 -5.99 -13.48 -18.25
CA SER A 86 -5.40 -14.11 -17.09
C SER A 86 -6.57 -14.76 -16.35
N GLU A 87 -6.87 -16.00 -16.71
CA GLU A 87 -7.67 -16.84 -15.84
C GLU A 87 -6.86 -16.96 -14.55
N THR A 88 -7.23 -16.18 -13.54
CA THR A 88 -6.62 -16.20 -12.21
C THR A 88 -7.07 -17.49 -11.56
N TYR A 89 -6.39 -18.59 -11.87
CA TYR A 89 -6.63 -19.86 -11.19
C TYR A 89 -6.08 -19.71 -9.78
N LEU A 90 -6.96 -19.52 -8.80
CA LEU A 90 -6.60 -19.69 -7.41
C LEU A 90 -6.01 -21.10 -7.26
N THR A 91 -4.84 -21.19 -6.62
CA THR A 91 -4.35 -22.49 -6.21
C THR A 91 -5.34 -23.11 -5.22
N GLU A 92 -5.41 -24.44 -5.16
CA GLU A 92 -6.36 -25.15 -4.28
C GLU A 92 -6.29 -24.65 -2.83
N ALA A 93 -5.08 -24.31 -2.36
CA ALA A 93 -4.84 -23.72 -1.04
C ALA A 93 -5.37 -22.28 -0.90
N GLU A 94 -5.26 -21.45 -1.95
CA GLU A 94 -5.81 -20.09 -1.95
C GLU A 94 -7.33 -20.11 -2.00
N GLN A 95 -7.92 -21.07 -2.71
CA GLN A 95 -9.37 -21.27 -2.77
C GLN A 95 -9.91 -21.71 -1.41
N GLU A 96 -9.25 -22.67 -0.74
CA GLU A 96 -9.62 -23.10 0.61
C GLU A 96 -9.49 -21.95 1.63
N LEU A 97 -8.43 -21.14 1.54
CA LEU A 97 -8.25 -19.96 2.38
C LEU A 97 -9.35 -18.92 2.15
N PHE A 98 -9.69 -18.65 0.89
CA PHE A 98 -10.76 -17.72 0.53
C PHE A 98 -12.13 -18.20 1.02
N ASP A 99 -12.47 -19.47 0.80
CA ASP A 99 -13.73 -20.08 1.25
C ASP A 99 -13.84 -20.08 2.78
N ASN A 100 -12.74 -20.38 3.49
CA ASN A 100 -12.69 -20.33 4.94
C ASN A 100 -12.85 -18.90 5.48
N HIS A 101 -12.15 -17.94 4.87
CA HIS A 101 -12.20 -16.53 5.25
C HIS A 101 -13.62 -15.98 5.08
N LEU A 102 -14.26 -16.24 3.93
CA LEU A 102 -15.64 -15.83 3.69
C LEU A 102 -16.65 -16.42 4.68
N ALA A 103 -16.48 -17.69 5.05
CA ALA A 103 -17.40 -18.37 5.98
C ALA A 103 -17.39 -17.75 7.39
N TRP A 104 -16.26 -17.20 7.83
CA TRP A 104 -16.13 -16.52 9.12
C TRP A 104 -16.90 -15.19 9.10
N TYR A 105 -16.70 -14.36 8.08
CA TYR A 105 -17.40 -13.08 7.95
C TYR A 105 -18.91 -13.26 7.72
N SER A 106 -19.32 -14.24 6.93
CA SER A 106 -20.74 -14.45 6.62
C SER A 106 -21.57 -14.89 7.83
N ASN A 107 -20.98 -15.54 8.83
CA ASN A 107 -21.73 -15.90 10.04
C ASN A 107 -21.76 -14.76 11.07
N TYR A 108 -20.69 -13.97 11.17
CA TYR A 108 -20.61 -12.99 12.26
C TYR A 108 -21.21 -11.63 11.89
N GLN A 109 -21.07 -11.20 10.65
CA GLN A 109 -21.52 -9.88 10.19
C GLN A 109 -23.03 -9.85 9.91
N THR A 110 -23.57 -10.96 9.40
CA THR A 110 -24.92 -11.01 8.82
C THR A 110 -25.99 -10.99 9.90
N ASP A 111 -25.78 -11.69 11.01
CA ASP A 111 -26.75 -11.75 12.12
C ASP A 111 -26.95 -10.38 12.77
N ALA A 112 -25.86 -9.64 13.02
CA ALA A 112 -25.95 -8.29 13.60
C ALA A 112 -26.60 -7.27 12.65
N TYR A 113 -26.36 -7.39 11.34
CA TYR A 113 -26.92 -6.47 10.35
C TYR A 113 -28.40 -6.77 10.07
N TYR A 114 -28.79 -8.05 10.02
CA TYR A 114 -30.18 -8.46 9.89
C TYR A 114 -31.01 -8.08 11.13
N ASP A 115 -30.49 -8.24 12.34
CA ASP A 115 -31.21 -7.83 13.55
C ASP A 115 -31.41 -6.31 13.60
N ILE A 116 -30.41 -5.50 13.22
CA ILE A 116 -30.53 -4.03 13.21
C ILE A 116 -31.54 -3.53 12.16
N ILE A 117 -31.65 -4.21 11.01
CA ILE A 117 -32.58 -3.84 9.93
C ILE A 117 -33.99 -4.34 10.21
N MET A 118 -34.14 -5.53 10.82
CA MET A 118 -35.44 -6.15 11.08
C MET A 118 -36.09 -5.71 12.41
N ASP A 119 -35.33 -5.13 13.35
CA ASP A 119 -35.87 -4.55 14.60
C ASP A 119 -36.44 -3.13 14.40
N ASN A 120 -36.19 -2.52 13.24
CA ASN A 120 -36.78 -1.23 12.90
C ASN A 120 -38.17 -1.47 12.26
N ASP A 121 -39.21 -1.44 13.08
CA ASP A 121 -40.64 -1.57 12.73
C ASP A 121 -41.16 -0.60 11.63
N ASN A 122 -40.31 0.26 11.07
CA ASN A 122 -40.63 1.02 9.88
C ASN A 122 -40.42 0.13 8.65
N ASP A 123 -41.52 -0.28 8.02
CA ASP A 123 -41.60 -0.87 6.67
C ASP A 123 -40.78 -0.06 5.66
N THR A 124 -39.46 -0.21 5.68
CA THR A 124 -38.55 0.44 4.76
C THR A 124 -38.39 -0.55 3.63
N GLU A 125 -39.08 -0.31 2.52
CA GLU A 125 -39.00 -1.17 1.34
C GLU A 125 -37.53 -1.35 0.93
N MET A 126 -37.03 -2.58 1.06
CA MET A 126 -35.67 -2.98 0.69
C MET A 126 -35.28 -2.60 -0.76
N SER A 127 -36.26 -2.28 -1.61
CA SER A 127 -36.07 -1.79 -2.98
C SER A 127 -35.59 -0.34 -3.08
N GLU A 128 -35.62 0.45 -2.01
CA GLU A 128 -35.15 1.85 -2.02
C GLU A 128 -33.66 1.96 -1.61
N LEU A 129 -33.10 0.91 -1.01
CA LEU A 129 -31.66 0.74 -0.79
C LEU A 129 -30.99 0.22 -2.06
N VAL A 130 -31.08 1.00 -3.15
CA VAL A 130 -30.28 0.77 -4.35
C VAL A 130 -28.88 1.28 -4.05
N PHE A 131 -28.04 0.41 -3.50
CA PHE A 131 -26.61 0.66 -3.48
C PHE A 131 -26.08 0.45 -4.90
N ASP A 132 -25.37 1.44 -5.43
CA ASP A 132 -24.66 1.27 -6.69
C ASP A 132 -23.59 0.19 -6.47
N GLU A 133 -23.60 -0.88 -7.27
CA GLU A 133 -22.68 -2.02 -7.09
C GLU A 133 -21.22 -1.51 -7.12
N ASP A 134 -20.96 -0.49 -7.94
CA ASP A 134 -19.66 0.16 -8.07
C ASP A 134 -19.24 0.91 -6.78
N GLU A 135 -20.17 1.52 -6.06
CA GLU A 135 -19.89 2.23 -4.79
C GLU A 135 -19.59 1.24 -3.65
N VAL A 136 -20.33 0.13 -3.61
CA VAL A 136 -20.06 -0.95 -2.64
C VAL A 136 -18.71 -1.59 -2.92
N LEU A 137 -18.39 -1.83 -4.19
CA LEU A 137 -17.09 -2.35 -4.61
C LEU A 137 -15.94 -1.40 -4.24
N ASP A 138 -16.09 -0.09 -4.47
CA ASP A 138 -15.08 0.89 -4.11
C ASP A 138 -14.88 0.98 -2.58
N TYR A 139 -15.97 0.93 -1.82
CA TYR A 139 -15.91 0.85 -0.36
C TYR A 139 -15.17 -0.40 0.12
N LEU A 140 -15.50 -1.58 -0.41
CA LEU A 140 -14.84 -2.84 -0.05
C LEU A 140 -13.35 -2.86 -0.46
N LEU A 141 -13.01 -2.31 -1.61
CA LEU A 141 -11.62 -2.18 -2.07
C LEU A 141 -10.82 -1.21 -1.19
N SER A 142 -11.43 -0.09 -0.78
CA SER A 142 -10.80 0.86 0.16
C SER A 142 -10.56 0.23 1.54
N TYR A 143 -11.52 -0.55 2.03
CA TYR A 143 -11.44 -1.22 3.32
C TYR A 143 -10.38 -2.32 3.32
N THR A 144 -10.35 -3.14 2.28
CA THR A 144 -9.33 -4.21 2.14
C THR A 144 -7.93 -3.65 1.96
N GLY A 145 -7.78 -2.52 1.23
CA GLY A 145 -6.49 -1.82 1.12
C GLY A 145 -5.91 -1.38 2.46
N TYR A 146 -6.75 -0.98 3.41
CA TYR A 146 -6.30 -0.58 4.76
C TYR A 146 -5.67 -1.75 5.55
N TYR A 147 -6.18 -2.97 5.40
CA TYR A 147 -5.68 -4.14 6.13
C TYR A 147 -4.53 -4.87 5.42
N LEU A 148 -4.40 -4.72 4.10
CA LEU A 148 -3.30 -5.34 3.34
C LEU A 148 -1.94 -4.62 3.54
N ASP A 149 -1.95 -3.35 3.96
CA ASP A 149 -0.74 -2.58 4.27
C ASP A 149 -0.16 -2.87 5.68
N PHE A 150 -0.89 -3.61 6.52
CA PHE A 150 -0.40 -4.09 7.81
C PHE A 150 -0.02 -5.58 7.71
N PRO A 151 1.26 -5.96 7.87
CA PRO A 151 1.63 -7.36 7.92
C PRO A 151 0.92 -8.05 9.10
N PRO A 152 0.52 -9.33 8.98
CA PRO A 152 -0.21 -10.05 10.03
C PRO A 152 0.54 -10.06 11.38
N ASP A 153 1.86 -9.91 11.33
CA ASP A 153 2.76 -9.87 12.49
C ASP A 153 2.60 -8.60 13.35
N ALA A 154 1.93 -7.55 12.85
CA ALA A 154 1.73 -6.29 13.57
C ALA A 154 0.54 -6.32 14.56
N ALA A 155 -0.27 -7.39 14.56
CA ALA A 155 -1.43 -7.51 15.43
C ALA A 155 -1.10 -8.10 16.82
N GLU A 156 0.09 -8.69 17.02
CA GLU A 156 0.48 -9.28 18.32
C GLU A 156 0.94 -8.24 19.35
N ASP A 157 1.24 -7.00 18.95
CA ASP A 157 1.76 -5.96 19.84
C ASP A 157 0.69 -4.99 20.40
N LEU A 158 -0.60 -5.28 20.20
CA LEU A 158 -1.70 -4.39 20.61
C LEU A 158 -2.67 -4.96 21.67
N TRP A 159 -2.29 -6.01 22.39
CA TRP A 159 -3.06 -6.52 23.56
C TRP A 159 -2.16 -6.91 24.73
#